data_AF-A0A3M7FDX5-F1
#
_entry.id   AF-A0A3M7FDX5-F1
#
_cell.length_a   1.000
_cell.length_b   1.000
_cell.length_c   1.000
_cell.angle_alpha   90.00
_cell.angle_beta   90.00
_cell.angle_gamma   90.00
#
_symmetry.space_group_name_H-M   'P 1'
#
loop_
_entity.id
_entity.type
_entity.pdbx_description
1 polymer ?
#
loop_
_entity_poly.entity_id
_entity_poly.type
_entity_poly.pdbx_seq_one_letter_code
_entity_poly.pdbx_strand_id
1 'polypeptide(L)' 'MPYNTQRRETLCRLGIEQLPAIMDEPEWDDHQPVQGFPHGLPVRTMPVPGRRCPACLSRGQTVWVIPGKRCPQCGTEVN' A
#
# COMPACT_ATOMS: atom_id res chain seq x y z
N MET A 1 22.12 -11.99 -16.52
CA MET A 1 23.24 -12.06 -15.54
C MET A 1 23.25 -13.46 -14.94
N PRO A 2 24.28 -14.29 -15.14
CA PRO A 2 24.27 -15.64 -14.60
C PRO A 2 24.46 -15.59 -13.08
N TYR A 3 23.60 -16.30 -12.38
CA TYR A 3 23.67 -16.50 -10.95
C TYR A 3 24.99 -17.19 -10.57
N ASN A 4 25.91 -16.48 -9.91
CA ASN A 4 27.26 -16.99 -9.60
C ASN A 4 27.20 -18.05 -8.48
N THR A 5 27.97 -19.13 -8.62
CA THR A 5 28.01 -20.30 -7.71
C THR A 5 28.26 -19.93 -6.25
N GLN A 6 29.12 -18.94 -6.00
CA GLN A 6 29.42 -18.45 -4.66
C GLN A 6 28.20 -17.85 -3.95
N ARG A 7 27.32 -17.18 -4.71
CA ARG A 7 26.06 -16.63 -4.17
C ARG A 7 25.12 -17.74 -3.75
N ARG A 8 25.06 -18.82 -4.52
CA ARG A 8 24.21 -20.00 -4.22
C ARG A 8 24.61 -20.66 -2.90
N GLU A 9 25.90 -20.92 -2.72
CA GLU A 9 26.43 -21.58 -1.51
C GLU A 9 26.15 -20.75 -0.25
N THR A 10 26.24 -19.43 -0.39
CA THR A 10 25.94 -18.50 0.71
C THR A 10 24.47 -18.58 1.12
N LEU A 11 23.54 -18.63 0.16
CA LEU A 11 22.11 -18.77 0.46
C LEU A 11 21.78 -20.11 1.13
N CYS A 12 22.38 -21.21 0.66
CA CYS A 12 22.22 -22.53 1.29
C CYS A 12 22.69 -22.53 2.75
N ARG A 13 23.83 -21.90 3.06
CA ARG A 13 24.35 -21.81 4.44
C ARG A 13 23.43 -21.03 5.39
N LEU A 14 22.67 -20.08 4.86
CA LEU A 14 21.72 -19.27 5.62
C LEU A 14 20.34 -19.94 5.75
N GLY A 15 20.14 -21.12 5.15
CA GLY A 15 18.83 -21.78 5.10
C GLY A 15 17.82 -21.07 4.20
N ILE A 16 18.29 -20.27 3.23
CA ILE A 16 17.44 -19.53 2.31
C ILE A 16 17.23 -20.37 1.04
N GLU A 17 16.01 -20.84 0.83
CA GLU A 17 15.61 -21.56 -0.38
C GLU A 17 15.19 -20.60 -1.49
N GLN A 18 15.66 -20.85 -2.72
CA GLN A 18 15.26 -20.07 -3.88
C GLN A 18 13.94 -20.61 -4.43
N LEU A 19 12.86 -19.84 -4.29
CA LEU A 19 11.58 -20.16 -4.90
C LEU A 19 11.68 -20.14 -6.43
N PRO A 20 10.88 -20.96 -7.14
CA PRO A 20 10.82 -20.92 -8.60
C PRO A 20 10.47 -19.51 -9.07
N ALA A 21 11.03 -19.09 -10.21
CA ALA A 21 10.57 -17.87 -10.85
C ALA A 21 9.08 -18.03 -11.17
N ILE A 22 8.28 -17.02 -10.84
CA ILE A 22 6.88 -16.96 -11.26
C ILE A 22 6.92 -16.81 -12.78
N MET A 23 6.65 -17.91 -13.50
CA MET A 23 6.63 -17.98 -14.97
C MET A 23 5.24 -17.70 -15.55
N ASP A 24 4.29 -17.31 -14.72
CA ASP A 24 3.01 -16.81 -15.18
C ASP A 24 3.29 -15.44 -15.83
N GLU A 25 3.33 -15.41 -17.17
CA GLU A 25 3.15 -14.15 -17.87
C GLU A 25 1.85 -13.57 -17.33
N PRO A 26 1.83 -12.35 -16.78
CA PRO A 26 0.55 -11.73 -16.53
C PRO A 26 -0.13 -11.67 -17.89
N GLU A 27 -1.15 -12.49 -18.11
CA GLU A 27 -2.17 -12.19 -19.08
C GLU A 27 -2.72 -10.84 -18.63
N TRP A 28 -2.16 -9.75 -19.17
CA TRP A 28 -2.76 -8.44 -19.10
C TRP A 28 -3.99 -8.52 -19.99
N ASP A 29 -5.02 -9.18 -19.47
CA ASP A 29 -6.33 -9.20 -20.07
C ASP A 29 -6.78 -7.74 -20.15
N ASP A 30 -6.75 -7.21 -21.37
CA ASP A 30 -7.17 -5.85 -21.71
C ASP A 30 -8.71 -5.74 -21.64
N HIS A 31 -9.40 -6.55 -20.85
CA HIS A 31 -10.83 -6.44 -20.68
C HIS A 31 -11.22 -6.48 -19.21
N GLN A 32 -11.66 -5.29 -18.76
CA GLN A 32 -12.76 -5.06 -17.81
C GLN A 32 -12.31 -4.46 -16.45
N PRO A 33 -12.94 -3.35 -16.00
CA PRO A 33 -12.74 -2.87 -14.64
C PRO A 33 -13.12 -3.98 -13.68
N VAL A 34 -12.23 -4.32 -12.75
CA VAL A 34 -12.48 -5.34 -11.70
C VAL A 34 -13.72 -4.96 -10.90
N GLN A 35 -14.86 -5.50 -11.32
CA GLN A 35 -16.13 -5.38 -10.63
C GLN A 35 -16.15 -6.41 -9.52
N GLY A 36 -16.20 -5.94 -8.28
CA GLY A 36 -16.72 -6.71 -7.16
C GLY A 36 -15.68 -7.13 -6.13
N PHE A 37 -15.45 -6.26 -5.15
CA PHE A 37 -15.07 -6.72 -3.82
C PHE A 37 -16.15 -7.69 -3.31
N PRO A 38 -15.79 -8.79 -2.61
CA PRO A 38 -16.76 -9.74 -2.07
C PRO A 38 -17.78 -8.98 -1.21
N HIS A 39 -19.04 -9.10 -1.61
CA HIS A 39 -20.19 -8.44 -1.00
C HIS A 39 -20.40 -9.04 0.40
N GLY A 40 -19.69 -8.51 1.39
CA GLY A 40 -19.71 -9.05 2.74
C GLY A 40 -18.67 -8.45 3.67
N LEU A 41 -17.62 -7.82 3.13
CA LEU A 41 -16.76 -6.93 3.92
C LEU A 41 -17.18 -5.49 3.62
N PRO A 42 -17.55 -4.66 4.62
CA PRO A 42 -17.84 -3.25 4.42
C PRO A 42 -16.53 -2.49 4.15
N VAL A 43 -15.87 -2.80 3.03
CA VAL A 43 -14.88 -1.92 2.43
C VAL A 43 -15.69 -0.73 1.91
N ARG A 44 -15.63 0.36 2.68
CA ARG A 44 -16.24 1.65 2.36
C ARG A 44 -16.01 1.92 0.88
N THR A 45 -17.09 1.84 0.09
CA THR A 45 -17.09 1.94 -1.37
C THR A 45 -16.63 3.30 -1.90
N MET A 46 -16.31 4.22 -1.00
CA MET A 46 -15.49 5.39 -1.28
C MET A 46 -14.31 5.42 -0.29
N PRO A 47 -13.05 5.62 -0.77
CA PRO A 47 -11.97 5.97 0.13
C PRO A 47 -12.42 7.20 0.90
N VAL A 48 -12.28 7.18 2.23
CA VAL A 48 -12.64 8.36 3.04
C VAL A 48 -11.83 9.53 2.52
N PRO A 49 -12.45 10.57 1.96
CA PRO A 49 -11.69 11.70 1.45
C PRO A 49 -10.99 12.33 2.66
N GLY A 50 -9.66 12.23 2.68
CA GLY A 50 -8.88 12.93 3.70
C GLY A 50 -9.22 14.41 3.66
N ARG A 51 -9.22 15.07 4.81
CA ARG A 51 -9.38 16.53 4.93
C ARG A 51 -8.07 17.14 5.37
N ARG A 52 -7.72 18.32 4.84
CA ARG A 52 -6.55 19.08 5.34
C ARG A 52 -6.85 19.64 6.73
N CYS A 53 -5.92 19.46 7.67
CA CYS A 53 -6.06 20.02 9.01
C CYS A 53 -6.08 21.56 8.95
N PRO A 54 -7.14 22.24 9.42
CA PRO A 54 -7.28 23.69 9.30
C PRO A 54 -6.20 24.45 10.09
N ALA A 55 -5.81 23.94 11.27
CA ALA A 55 -4.80 24.56 12.11
C ALA A 55 -3.36 24.41 11.57
N CYS A 56 -3.06 23.34 10.83
CA CYS A 56 -1.78 23.19 10.15
C CYS A 56 -1.77 24.06 8.88
N LEU A 57 -2.90 24.11 8.17
CA LEU A 57 -3.05 24.91 6.96
C LEU A 57 -2.84 26.40 7.22
N SER A 58 -3.33 26.93 8.35
CA SER A 58 -3.10 28.32 8.76
C SER A 58 -1.63 28.63 9.11
N ARG A 59 -0.84 27.60 9.43
CA ARG A 59 0.61 27.68 9.65
C ARG A 59 1.43 27.40 8.38
N GLY A 60 0.76 27.24 7.23
CA GLY A 60 1.41 26.91 5.96
C GLY A 60 1.80 25.44 5.79
N GLN A 61 1.35 24.54 6.67
CA GLN A 61 1.62 23.10 6.59
C GLN A 61 0.39 22.34 6.08
N THR A 62 0.59 21.49 5.05
CA THR A 62 -0.48 20.63 4.54
C THR A 62 -0.39 19.25 5.20
N VAL A 63 -1.30 18.99 6.14
CA VAL A 63 -1.43 17.69 6.82
C VAL A 63 -2.81 17.11 6.50
N TRP A 64 -2.86 15.91 5.92
CA TRP A 64 -4.10 15.21 5.61
C TRP A 64 -4.52 14.33 6.79
N VAL A 65 -5.80 14.41 7.17
CA VAL A 65 -6.36 13.75 8.33
C VAL A 65 -7.68 13.08 7.95
N ILE A 66 -7.95 11.91 8.53
CA ILE A 66 -9.25 11.25 8.42
C ILE A 66 -10.28 12.08 9.19
N PRO A 67 -11.41 12.50 8.58
CA PRO A 67 -12.50 13.18 9.28
C PRO A 67 -12.96 12.40 10.54
N GLY A 68 -13.19 13.11 11.64
CA GLY A 68 -13.48 12.55 12.97
C GLY A 68 -12.24 12.11 13.76
N LYS A 69 -11.02 12.35 13.27
CA LYS A 69 -9.76 12.07 14.00
C LYS A 69 -9.00 13.36 14.32
N ARG A 70 -8.13 13.29 15.34
CA ARG A 70 -7.19 14.36 15.69
C ARG A 70 -6.02 14.37 14.73
N CYS A 71 -5.59 15.56 14.34
CA CYS A 71 -4.41 15.78 13.53
C CYS A 71 -3.16 15.25 14.26
N PRO A 72 -2.32 14.42 13.62
CA PRO A 72 -1.13 13.86 14.28
C PRO A 72 -0.05 14.92 14.56
N GLN A 73 -0.07 16.03 13.84
CA GLN A 73 0.93 17.10 13.98
C GLN A 73 0.60 18.11 15.09
N CYS A 74 -0.67 18.46 15.24
CA CYS A 74 -1.09 19.54 16.16
C CYS A 74 -2.22 19.18 17.11
N GLY A 75 -2.78 17.97 17.03
CA GLY A 75 -3.86 17.49 17.91
C GLY A 75 -5.24 18.08 17.61
N THR A 76 -5.37 19.01 16.66
CA THR A 76 -6.65 19.62 16.28
C THR A 76 -7.60 18.56 15.72
N GLU A 77 -8.83 18.51 16.24
CA GLU A 77 -9.88 17.64 15.70
C GLU A 77 -10.25 18.10 14.29
N VAL A 78 -10.22 17.17 13.34
CA VAL A 78 -10.59 17.42 11.95
C VAL A 78 -11.91 16.72 11.68
N ASN A 79 -13.00 17.48 11.62
CA ASN A 79 -14.33 17.02 11.18
C ASN A 79 -14.58 17.50 9.76
#